data_AF-A0A9X9F8C3-F1
#
_entry.id   AF-A0A9X9F8C3-F1
#
_cell.length_a   1.000
_cell.length_b   1.000
_cell.length_c   1.000
_cell.angle_alpha   90.00
_cell.angle_beta   90.00
_cell.angle_gamma   90.00
#
_symmetry.space_group_name_H-M   'P 1'
#
loop_
_entity.id
_entity.type
_entity.pdbx_description
1 polymer ?
#
loop_
_entity_poly.entity_id
_entity_poly.type
_entity_poly.pdbx_seq_one_letter_code
_entity_poly.pdbx_strand_id
1 'polypeptide(L)' 'EKAREDFHVGNLYFNRGCTGAIVGYQPFGGFNMSGTDSKAGGPDYLALHMQAKTTSETL' A
#
# COMPACT_ATOMS: atom_id res chain seq x y z
N GLU A 1 -7.00 20.13 -3.99
CA GLU A 1 -7.32 19.67 -2.62
C GLU A 1 -8.59 18.83 -2.54
N LYS A 2 -9.78 19.33 -2.91
CA LYS A 2 -11.04 18.56 -2.81
C LYS A 2 -10.98 17.08 -3.23
N ALA A 3 -10.38 16.76 -4.38
CA ALA A 3 -10.26 15.36 -4.81
C ALA A 3 -9.33 14.51 -3.92
N ARG A 4 -8.27 15.09 -3.33
CA ARG A 4 -7.40 14.40 -2.35
C ARG A 4 -8.16 14.11 -1.05
N GLU A 5 -9.10 14.98 -0.69
CA GLU A 5 -9.91 14.89 0.52
C GLU A 5 -11.08 13.91 0.35
N ASP A 6 -11.81 14.01 -0.77
CA ASP A 6 -13.07 13.29 -0.96
C ASP A 6 -12.90 11.89 -1.57
N PHE A 7 -11.88 11.68 -2.42
CA PHE A 7 -11.73 10.42 -3.14
C PHE A 7 -10.97 9.39 -2.30
N HIS A 8 -11.75 8.55 -1.63
CA HIS A 8 -11.27 7.39 -0.89
C HIS A 8 -10.92 6.26 -1.87
N VAL A 9 -9.70 6.30 -2.41
CA VAL A 9 -9.15 5.28 -3.32
C VAL A 9 -7.75 4.84 -2.89
N GLY A 10 -7.34 3.65 -3.33
CA GLY A 10 -5.99 3.16 -3.09
C GLY A 10 -4.92 4.00 -3.76
N ASN A 11 -5.08 4.33 -5.05
CA ASN A 11 -4.11 5.09 -5.82
C ASN A 11 -4.80 6.23 -6.56
N LEU A 12 -4.44 7.47 -6.23
CA LEU A 12 -5.00 8.67 -6.83
C LEU A 12 -3.97 9.32 -7.76
N TYR A 13 -4.35 9.55 -9.01
CA TYR A 13 -3.50 10.13 -10.04
C TYR A 13 -4.11 11.44 -10.56
N PHE A 14 -3.27 12.48 -10.69
CA PHE A 14 -3.68 13.79 -11.20
C PHE A 14 -3.05 14.05 -12.56
N ASN A 15 -3.85 14.55 -13.53
CA ASN A 15 -3.40 14.98 -14.85
C ASN A 15 -2.63 13.91 -15.66
N ARG A 16 -2.96 12.63 -15.44
CA ARG A 16 -2.42 11.47 -16.16
C ARG A 16 -3.40 10.29 -16.08
N GLY A 17 -3.17 9.24 -16.88
CA GLY A 17 -3.90 7.98 -16.77
C GLY A 17 -3.70 7.29 -15.42
N CYS A 18 -4.67 6.47 -15.02
CA CYS A 18 -4.72 5.77 -13.72
C CYS A 18 -4.12 4.35 -13.72
N THR A 19 -3.46 3.96 -14.81
CA THR A 19 -2.82 2.65 -15.00
C THR A 19 -1.29 2.79 -15.05
N GLY A 20 -0.58 1.66 -15.04
CA GLY A 20 0.89 1.63 -15.17
C GLY A 20 1.63 2.05 -13.90
N ALA A 21 1.20 1.54 -12.74
CA ALA A 21 1.91 1.74 -11.48
C ALA A 21 3.30 1.09 -11.53
N ILE A 22 4.31 1.82 -11.07
CA ILE A 22 5.71 1.39 -11.11
C ILE A 22 6.12 0.91 -9.71
N VAL A 23 6.69 -0.30 -9.63
CA VAL A 23 7.21 -0.89 -8.38
C VAL A 23 8.22 0.06 -7.72
N GLY A 24 8.08 0.27 -6.41
CA GLY A 24 8.94 1.18 -5.62
C GLY A 24 8.62 2.66 -5.77
N TYR A 25 7.85 3.08 -6.79
CA TYR A 25 7.45 4.48 -6.98
C TYR A 25 5.99 4.73 -6.59
N GLN A 26 5.10 3.81 -7.00
CA GLN A 26 3.66 3.88 -6.74
C GLN A 26 3.20 2.53 -6.19
N PRO A 27 3.40 2.25 -4.88
CA PRO A 27 2.85 1.04 -4.26
C PRO A 27 1.36 0.91 -4.58
N PHE A 28 0.97 -0.22 -5.16
CA PHE A 28 -0.32 -0.37 -5.82
C PHE A 28 -1.22 -1.35 -5.06
N GLY A 29 -2.50 -0.97 -4.93
CA GLY A 29 -3.50 -1.76 -4.21
C GLY A 29 -4.54 -0.85 -3.57
N GLY A 30 -5.66 -1.42 -3.13
CA GLY A 30 -6.75 -0.65 -2.53
C GLY A 30 -7.44 -1.43 -1.42
N PHE A 31 -8.56 -0.87 -0.95
CA PHE A 31 -9.32 -1.36 0.20
C PHE A 31 -10.77 -1.70 -0.20
N ASN A 32 -11.60 -2.13 0.77
CA ASN A 32 -12.97 -2.61 0.59
C ASN A 32 -13.04 -3.82 -0.38
N MET A 33 -14.00 -3.84 -1.30
CA MET A 33 -14.11 -4.90 -2.32
C MET A 33 -12.98 -4.86 -3.36
N SER A 34 -12.10 -3.85 -3.33
CA SER A 34 -10.93 -3.76 -4.21
C SER A 34 -9.67 -4.42 -3.63
N GLY A 35 -9.67 -4.81 -2.35
CA GLY A 35 -8.53 -5.47 -1.72
C GLY A 35 -8.48 -5.31 -0.20
N THR A 36 -7.38 -5.81 0.38
CA THR A 36 -7.16 -5.86 1.84
C THR A 36 -6.25 -4.73 2.35
N ASP A 37 -6.17 -3.63 1.62
CA ASP A 37 -5.27 -2.50 1.88
C ASP A 37 -3.78 -2.84 1.79
N SER A 38 -3.45 -3.96 1.16
CA SER A 38 -2.07 -4.31 0.83
C SER A 38 -1.57 -3.47 -0.35
N LYS A 39 -0.32 -3.02 -0.26
CA LYS A 39 0.32 -2.17 -1.27
C LYS A 39 1.49 -2.88 -1.93
N ALA A 40 1.19 -3.66 -2.97
CA ALA A 40 2.20 -4.41 -3.72
C ALA A 40 3.25 -3.48 -4.32
N GLY A 41 4.52 -3.91 -4.26
CA GLY A 41 5.66 -3.13 -4.72
C GLY A 41 6.04 -1.95 -3.81
N GLY A 42 5.41 -1.81 -2.62
CA GLY A 42 5.83 -0.93 -1.54
C GLY A 42 6.69 -1.63 -0.49
N PRO A 43 7.32 -0.86 0.42
CA PRO A 43 8.21 -1.40 1.45
C PRO A 43 7.50 -2.35 2.43
N ASP A 44 6.21 -2.13 2.68
CA ASP A 44 5.46 -2.87 3.70
C ASP A 44 4.93 -4.23 3.20
N TYR A 45 4.95 -4.47 1.89
CA TYR A 45 4.25 -5.62 1.30
C TYR A 45 4.82 -6.97 1.75
N LEU A 46 6.15 -7.06 1.88
CA LEU A 46 6.81 -8.30 2.29
C LEU A 46 6.48 -8.65 3.75
N ALA A 47 6.30 -7.66 4.63
CA ALA A 47 5.96 -7.89 6.02
C ALA A 47 4.62 -8.63 6.19
N LEU A 48 3.68 -8.45 5.26
CA LEU A 48 2.41 -9.19 5.24
C LEU A 48 2.58 -10.72 5.08
N HIS A 49 3.77 -11.17 4.66
CA HIS A 49 4.10 -12.57 4.39
C HIS A 49 5.15 -13.12 5.37
N MET A 50 5.51 -12.34 6.40
CA MET A 50 6.48 -12.72 7.41
C MET A 50 5.78 -12.99 8.75
N GLN A 51 6.42 -13.79 9.60
CA GLN A 51 5.97 -14.01 10.97
C GLN A 51 6.82 -13.16 11.92
N ALA A 52 6.20 -12.16 12.54
CA ALA A 52 6.85 -11.38 13.59
C ALA A 52 7.22 -12.28 14.78
N LYS A 53 8.42 -12.08 15.32
CA LYS A 53 8.94 -12.82 16.48
C LYS A 53 9.75 -11.88 17.36
N THR A 54 9.50 -11.93 18.67
CA THR A 54 10.28 -11.23 19.69
C THR A 54 10.91 -12.27 20.61
N THR A 55 12.18 -12.09 20.97
CA THR A 55 12.91 -12.95 21.92
C THR A 55 13.54 -12.08 23.01
N SER A 56 13.39 -12.48 24.26
CA SER A 56 13.98 -11.82 25.43
C SER A 56 14.74 -12.85 26.25
N GLU A 57 15.94 -12.50 26.71
CA GLU A 57 16.82 -13.35 27.52
C GLU A 57 17.32 -12.54 28.71
N THR A 58 17.33 -13.16 29.90
CA THR A 58 17.90 -12.57 31.13
C THR A 58 19.33 -13.07 31.28
N LEU A 59 20.29 -12.17 31.50
CA LEU A 59 21.68 -12.49 31.81
C LEU A 59 21.84 -13.24 33.13
#